data_AF-A0A7K5G155-F1
#
_entry.id   AF-A0A7K5G155-F1
#
_cell.length_a   1.000
_cell.length_b   1.000
_cell.length_c   1.000
_cell.angle_alpha   90.00
_cell.angle_beta   90.00
_cell.angle_gamma   90.00
#
_symmetry.space_group_name_H-M   'P 1'
#
loop_
_entity.id
_entity.type
_entity.pdbx_description
1 polymer ?
#
loop_
_entity_poly.entity_id
_entity_poly.type
_entity_poly.pdbx_seq_one_letter_code
_entity_poly.pdbx_strand_id
1 'polypeptide(L)'
;AVFALKARTVTYGILTSVVTWAVAMFASVPGMVFHKTQKENASYTCSAHYPSDTAINWKYSFTLKMNILGLIVPMVIMIFSYSQILKTLLRCKNEKKQKAVRLIFVIMIFYFIFWTPFHVSSFLHTFQRVLFVLTCDIEGQLHKAIQVTETVSMIHCCINPVIYAFVGEKFRKYLRVFFRKHVAAHLCRKCPALYHEKLERVTSTFTSSTAEHDVSTGL
;
A
#
# COMPACT_ATOMS: atom_id res chain seq x y z
N ALA A 1 -4.79 -21.39 24.73
CA ALA A 1 -3.64 -20.47 24.56
C ALA A 1 -3.61 -19.76 23.19
N VAL A 2 -3.56 -20.49 22.05
CA VAL A 2 -3.40 -19.90 20.70
C VAL A 2 -4.53 -18.95 20.28
N PHE A 3 -5.80 -19.27 20.62
CA PHE A 3 -6.95 -18.40 20.32
C PHE A 3 -6.94 -17.10 21.14
N ALA A 4 -6.58 -17.17 22.43
CA ALA A 4 -6.46 -15.98 23.28
C ALA A 4 -5.31 -15.07 22.80
N LEU A 5 -4.17 -15.65 22.38
CA LEU A 5 -3.07 -14.91 21.76
C LEU A 5 -3.51 -14.21 20.45
N LYS A 6 -4.28 -14.91 19.60
CA LYS A 6 -4.80 -14.36 18.34
C LYS A 6 -5.85 -13.25 18.57
N ALA A 7 -6.79 -13.46 19.49
CA ALA A 7 -7.78 -12.47 19.88
C ALA A 7 -7.12 -11.22 20.44
N ARG A 8 -6.14 -11.39 21.34
CA ARG A 8 -5.36 -10.27 21.90
C ARG A 8 -4.61 -9.50 20.81
N THR A 9 -4.02 -10.18 19.83
CA THR A 9 -3.32 -9.54 18.70
C THR A 9 -4.29 -8.75 17.80
N VAL A 10 -5.51 -9.26 17.60
CA VAL A 10 -6.55 -8.56 16.83
C VAL A 10 -7.07 -7.35 17.58
N THR A 11 -7.36 -7.45 18.88
CA THR A 11 -7.77 -6.30 19.71
C THR A 11 -6.71 -5.20 19.73
N TYR A 12 -5.43 -5.56 19.91
CA TYR A 12 -4.33 -4.59 19.79
C TYR A 12 -4.27 -3.97 18.40
N GLY A 13 -4.48 -4.75 17.33
CA GLY A 13 -4.53 -4.23 15.96
C GLY A 13 -5.69 -3.26 15.71
N ILE A 14 -6.86 -3.52 16.30
CA ILE A 14 -8.02 -2.61 16.24
C ILE A 14 -7.69 -1.33 17.00
N LEU A 15 -7.17 -1.44 18.22
CA LEU A 15 -6.81 -0.29 19.04
C LEU A 15 -5.77 0.60 18.35
N THR A 16 -4.70 0.03 17.80
CA THR A 16 -3.69 0.80 17.07
C THR A 16 -4.26 1.44 15.81
N SER A 17 -5.20 0.79 15.13
CA SER A 17 -5.90 1.39 13.99
C SER A 17 -6.75 2.59 14.41
N VAL A 18 -7.54 2.47 15.49
CA VAL A 18 -8.38 3.56 16.00
C VAL A 18 -7.52 4.75 16.41
N VAL A 19 -6.42 4.51 17.14
CA VAL A 19 -5.49 5.57 17.55
C VAL A 19 -4.85 6.23 16.34
N THR A 20 -4.40 5.44 15.36
CA THR A 20 -3.81 5.97 14.11
C THR A 20 -4.77 6.88 13.37
N TRP A 21 -6.04 6.47 13.23
CA TRP A 21 -7.07 7.29 12.59
C TRP A 21 -7.37 8.57 13.37
N ALA A 22 -7.48 8.50 14.70
CA ALA A 22 -7.70 9.68 15.53
C ALA A 22 -6.55 10.69 15.40
N VAL A 23 -5.30 10.23 15.44
CA VAL A 23 -4.11 11.07 15.25
C VAL A 23 -4.08 11.67 13.84
N ALA A 24 -4.42 10.88 12.80
CA ALA A 24 -4.49 11.38 11.42
C ALA A 24 -5.53 12.50 11.27
N MET A 25 -6.72 12.32 11.85
CA MET A 25 -7.76 13.35 11.84
C MET A 25 -7.28 14.63 12.53
N PHE A 26 -6.69 14.51 13.72
CA PHE A 26 -6.15 15.65 14.46
C PHE A 26 -5.04 16.37 13.69
N ALA A 27 -4.14 15.62 13.06
CA ALA A 27 -3.08 16.17 12.23
C ALA A 27 -3.62 16.89 10.99
N SER A 28 -4.78 16.51 10.46
CA SER A 28 -5.39 17.17 9.29
C SER A 28 -6.14 18.47 9.64
N VAL A 29 -6.59 18.65 10.89
CA VAL A 29 -7.39 19.82 11.31
C VAL A 29 -6.73 21.17 10.94
N PRO A 30 -5.44 21.44 11.23
CA PRO A 30 -4.85 22.73 10.90
C PRO A 30 -4.86 23.00 9.39
N GLY A 31 -4.62 21.99 8.56
CA GLY A 31 -4.67 22.13 7.11
C GLY A 31 -6.08 22.52 6.64
N MET A 32 -7.12 21.89 7.18
CA MET A 32 -8.51 22.20 6.82
C MET A 32 -8.91 23.63 7.22
N VAL A 33 -8.45 24.13 8.36
CA VAL A 33 -8.79 25.46 8.86
C VAL A 33 -8.13 26.57 8.03
N PHE A 34 -6.91 26.35 7.55
CA PHE A 34 -6.16 27.35 6.78
C PHE A 34 -6.45 27.31 5.28
N HIS A 35 -7.01 26.24 4.72
CA HIS A 35 -7.46 26.19 3.33
C HIS A 35 -8.75 26.98 3.14
N LYS A 36 -8.70 28.02 2.30
CA LYS A 36 -9.87 28.83 1.93
C LYS A 36 -9.99 28.92 0.41
N THR A 37 -11.22 29.03 -0.07
CA THR A 37 -11.51 29.30 -1.48
C THR A 37 -11.64 30.81 -1.67
N GLN A 38 -10.86 31.39 -2.57
CA GLN A 38 -10.94 32.80 -2.91
C GLN A 38 -10.93 32.99 -4.42
N LYS A 39 -11.60 34.05 -4.89
CA LYS A 39 -11.57 34.46 -6.29
C LYS A 39 -10.27 35.21 -6.54
N GLU A 40 -9.38 34.63 -7.34
CA GLU A 40 -8.15 35.24 -7.78
C GLU A 40 -8.31 35.60 -9.26
N ASN A 41 -8.34 36.90 -9.56
CA ASN A 41 -8.73 37.44 -10.88
C ASN A 41 -10.14 36.99 -11.32
N ALA A 42 -10.21 36.01 -12.23
CA ALA A 42 -11.44 35.49 -12.83
C ALA A 42 -11.78 34.04 -12.43
N SER A 43 -10.89 33.35 -11.70
CA SER A 43 -11.07 31.95 -11.29
C SER A 43 -11.09 31.81 -9.77
N TYR A 44 -11.77 30.78 -9.28
CA TYR A 44 -11.73 30.42 -7.86
C TYR A 44 -10.55 29.48 -7.63
N THR A 45 -9.60 29.88 -6.78
CA THR A 45 -8.48 29.04 -6.35
C THR A 45 -8.70 28.60 -4.90
N CYS A 46 -8.27 27.38 -4.57
CA CYS A 46 -8.31 26.84 -3.21
C CYS A 46 -6.88 26.74 -2.70
N SER A 47 -6.51 27.63 -1.77
CA SER A 47 -5.13 27.74 -1.29
C SER A 47 -5.08 28.04 0.22
N ALA A 48 -3.99 27.60 0.85
CA ALA A 48 -3.75 27.82 2.26
C ALA A 48 -3.42 29.30 2.53
N HIS A 49 -4.25 29.96 3.34
CA HIS A 49 -4.07 31.34 3.75
C HIS A 49 -3.73 31.41 5.25
N TYR A 50 -2.53 31.88 5.54
CA TYR A 50 -2.04 32.05 6.91
C TYR A 50 -2.18 33.53 7.36
N PRO A 51 -2.29 33.81 8.67
CA PRO A 51 -2.41 35.18 9.19
C PRO A 51 -1.18 36.01 8.80
N SER A 52 -1.37 37.22 8.26
CA SER A 52 -0.34 38.04 7.62
C SER A 52 0.94 38.22 8.43
N ASP A 53 0.83 38.42 9.74
CA ASP A 53 1.98 38.67 10.63
C ASP A 53 2.81 37.41 10.95
N THR A 54 2.22 36.23 10.79
CA THR A 54 2.86 34.94 11.11
C THR A 54 2.85 33.97 9.94
N ALA A 55 2.49 34.43 8.75
CA ALA A 55 2.24 33.58 7.58
C ALA A 55 3.45 32.77 7.17
N ILE A 56 4.63 33.40 7.22
CA ILE A 56 5.91 32.77 6.91
C ILE A 56 6.23 31.66 7.92
N ASN A 57 6.07 31.94 9.22
CA ASN A 57 6.31 30.96 10.29
C ASN A 57 5.36 29.77 10.19
N TRP A 58 4.07 30.02 9.96
CA TRP A 58 3.09 28.95 9.75
C TRP A 58 3.41 28.09 8.53
N LYS A 59 3.81 28.70 7.41
CA LYS A 59 4.23 27.98 6.20
C LYS A 59 5.44 27.08 6.50
N TYR A 60 6.47 27.60 7.17
CA TYR A 60 7.63 26.80 7.58
C TYR A 60 7.24 25.65 8.51
N SER A 61 6.50 25.92 9.58
CA SER A 61 6.09 24.92 10.56
C SER A 61 5.22 23.83 9.94
N PHE A 62 4.30 24.18 9.04
CA PHE A 62 3.43 23.21 8.37
C PHE A 62 4.21 22.34 7.37
N THR A 63 5.08 22.94 6.55
CA THR A 63 5.96 22.19 5.64
C THR A 63 6.88 21.25 6.41
N LEU A 64 7.49 21.72 7.51
CA LEU A 64 8.35 20.89 8.37
C LEU A 64 7.56 19.73 8.98
N LYS A 65 6.39 20.01 9.56
CA LYS A 65 5.50 18.97 10.08
C LYS A 65 5.19 17.91 9.02
N MET A 66 4.80 18.32 7.81
CA MET A 66 4.48 17.41 6.73
C MET A 66 5.68 16.57 6.28
N ASN A 67 6.88 17.16 6.21
CA ASN A 67 8.11 16.44 5.89
C ASN A 67 8.53 15.47 7.01
N ILE A 68 8.41 15.88 8.27
CA ILE A 68 8.78 15.03 9.42
C ILE A 68 7.83 13.83 9.50
N LEU A 69 6.52 14.06 9.44
CA LEU A 69 5.52 13.00 9.55
C LEU A 69 5.45 12.13 8.28
N GLY A 70 5.64 12.71 7.11
CA GLY A 70 5.56 12.02 5.82
C GLY A 70 6.85 11.33 5.39
N LEU A 71 8.03 11.80 5.80
CA LEU A 71 9.30 11.23 5.32
C LEU A 71 10.15 10.68 6.48
N ILE A 72 10.46 11.52 7.46
CA ILE A 72 11.46 11.20 8.49
C ILE A 72 10.98 10.11 9.44
N VAL A 73 9.76 10.24 10.00
CA VAL A 73 9.21 9.26 10.94
C VAL A 73 9.08 7.87 10.28
N PRO A 74 8.48 7.72 9.08
CA PRO A 74 8.47 6.45 8.37
C PRO A 74 9.86 5.88 8.12
N MET A 75 10.83 6.72 7.73
CA MET A 75 12.21 6.30 7.46
C MET A 75 12.91 5.75 8.71
N VAL A 76 12.79 6.43 9.85
CA VAL A 76 13.41 5.98 11.12
C VAL A 76 12.81 4.65 11.58
N ILE A 77 11.48 4.53 11.54
CA ILE A 77 10.78 3.29 11.91
C ILE A 77 11.23 2.14 11.00
N MET A 78 11.38 2.41 9.71
CA MET A 78 11.87 1.44 8.73
C MET A 78 13.27 0.97 9.04
N ILE A 79 14.24 1.88 9.19
CA ILE A 79 15.64 1.53 9.47
C ILE A 79 15.74 0.72 10.77
N PHE A 80 15.04 1.15 11.82
CA PHE A 80 15.05 0.47 13.09
C PHE A 80 14.44 -0.94 12.99
N SER A 81 13.23 -1.06 12.45
CA SER A 81 12.54 -2.34 12.35
C SER A 81 13.31 -3.33 11.47
N TYR A 82 13.87 -2.88 10.35
CA TYR A 82 14.64 -3.74 9.45
C TYR A 82 15.96 -4.18 10.05
N SER A 83 16.63 -3.31 10.80
CA SER A 83 17.84 -3.67 11.55
C SER A 83 17.55 -4.80 12.55
N GLN A 84 16.41 -4.73 13.25
CA GLN A 84 15.98 -5.77 14.19
C GLN A 84 15.59 -7.07 13.47
N ILE A 85 14.94 -6.96 12.31
CA ILE A 85 14.62 -8.10 11.45
C ILE A 85 15.90 -8.80 10.99
N LEU A 86 16.88 -8.06 10.47
CA LEU A 86 18.14 -8.61 9.97
C LEU A 86 18.91 -9.32 11.09
N LYS A 87 18.98 -8.73 12.28
CA LYS A 87 19.55 -9.37 13.48
C LYS A 87 18.82 -10.66 13.85
N THR A 88 17.48 -10.65 13.81
CA THR A 88 16.67 -11.84 14.10
C THR A 88 16.83 -12.91 13.03
N LEU A 89 16.98 -12.50 11.77
CA LEU A 89 17.19 -13.36 10.61
C LEU A 89 18.50 -14.14 10.70
N LEU A 90 19.58 -13.46 11.11
CA LEU A 90 20.87 -14.09 11.37
C LEU A 90 20.78 -15.12 12.51
N ARG A 91 19.80 -14.95 13.42
CA ARG A 91 19.61 -15.81 14.60
C ARG A 91 18.58 -16.93 14.41
N CYS A 92 17.58 -16.78 13.52
CA CYS A 92 16.45 -17.70 13.34
C CYS A 92 15.93 -17.73 11.88
N LYS A 93 16.07 -18.88 11.19
CA LYS A 93 15.48 -19.13 9.87
C LYS A 93 13.98 -19.45 9.95
N ASN A 94 13.12 -18.44 9.82
CA ASN A 94 11.66 -18.65 9.67
C ASN A 94 11.12 -18.01 8.37
N GLU A 95 11.13 -18.80 7.29
CA GLU A 95 10.78 -18.41 5.91
C GLU A 95 9.40 -17.74 5.76
N LYS A 96 8.39 -18.13 6.55
CA LYS A 96 7.02 -17.57 6.42
C LYS A 96 6.92 -16.14 6.92
N LYS A 97 7.65 -15.79 8.00
CA LYS A 97 7.76 -14.40 8.49
C LYS A 97 8.53 -13.54 7.49
N GLN A 98 9.54 -14.10 6.82
CA GLN A 98 10.34 -13.38 5.84
C GLN A 98 9.52 -12.87 4.66
N LYS A 99 8.60 -13.68 4.13
CA LYS A 99 7.77 -13.25 2.99
C LYS A 99 6.85 -12.06 3.33
N ALA A 100 6.25 -12.07 4.52
CA ALA A 100 5.38 -10.96 4.96
C ALA A 100 6.18 -9.66 5.16
N VAL A 101 7.36 -9.77 5.77
CA VAL A 101 8.27 -8.63 5.97
C VAL A 101 8.80 -8.09 4.65
N ARG A 102 9.20 -8.96 3.72
CA ARG A 102 9.63 -8.58 2.36
C ARG A 102 8.53 -7.83 1.61
N LEU A 103 7.27 -8.23 1.76
CA LEU A 103 6.15 -7.52 1.16
C LEU A 103 6.00 -6.11 1.74
N ILE A 104 6.05 -5.96 3.07
CA ILE A 104 6.00 -4.65 3.74
C ILE A 104 7.16 -3.77 3.28
N PHE A 105 8.37 -4.32 3.18
CA PHE A 105 9.54 -3.60 2.70
C PHE A 105 9.37 -3.04 1.29
N VAL A 106 8.84 -3.84 0.36
CA VAL A 106 8.58 -3.40 -1.00
C VAL A 106 7.57 -2.25 -1.02
N ILE A 107 6.46 -2.36 -0.27
CA ILE A 107 5.46 -1.29 -0.16
C ILE A 107 6.10 0.01 0.32
N MET A 108 6.99 -0.07 1.31
CA MET A 108 7.66 1.09 1.88
C MET A 108 8.70 1.70 0.92
N ILE A 109 9.42 0.89 0.14
CA ILE A 109 10.29 1.43 -0.93
C ILE A 109 9.47 2.24 -1.93
N PHE A 110 8.35 1.69 -2.38
CA PHE A 110 7.48 2.41 -3.32
C PHE A 110 6.93 3.70 -2.69
N TYR A 111 6.56 3.67 -1.41
CA TYR A 111 6.22 4.89 -0.68
C TYR A 111 7.31 5.96 -0.82
N PHE A 112 8.57 5.64 -0.53
CA PHE A 112 9.66 6.61 -0.68
C PHE A 112 9.87 7.06 -2.12
N ILE A 113 9.82 6.16 -3.11
CA ILE A 113 10.00 6.52 -4.52
C ILE A 113 8.95 7.54 -4.96
N PHE A 114 7.69 7.37 -4.55
CA PHE A 114 6.59 8.25 -4.95
C PHE A 114 6.51 9.53 -4.11
N TRP A 115 6.76 9.47 -2.80
CA TRP A 115 6.55 10.60 -1.88
C TRP A 115 7.79 11.46 -1.65
N THR A 116 9.00 10.90 -1.72
CA THR A 116 10.24 11.66 -1.49
C THR A 116 10.40 12.84 -2.46
N PRO A 117 10.16 12.69 -3.78
CA PRO A 117 10.30 13.81 -4.72
C PRO A 117 9.41 14.99 -4.35
N PHE A 118 8.19 14.72 -3.89
CA PHE A 118 7.24 15.75 -3.45
C PHE A 118 7.71 16.43 -2.15
N HIS A 119 8.07 15.64 -1.13
CA HIS A 119 8.53 16.18 0.15
C HIS A 119 9.79 17.04 -0.01
N VAL A 120 10.77 16.57 -0.79
CA VAL A 120 11.99 17.32 -1.09
C VAL A 120 11.68 18.60 -1.87
N SER A 121 10.86 18.54 -2.91
CA SER A 121 10.49 19.73 -3.70
C SER A 121 9.72 20.76 -2.86
N SER A 122 8.81 20.30 -2.00
CA SER A 122 8.04 21.14 -1.07
C SER A 122 8.94 21.81 -0.02
N PHE A 123 9.92 21.07 0.51
CA PHE A 123 10.92 21.60 1.43
C PHE A 123 11.77 22.69 0.75
N LEU A 124 12.34 22.38 -0.43
CA LEU A 124 13.15 23.35 -1.18
C LEU A 124 12.36 24.62 -1.49
N HIS A 125 11.11 24.50 -1.94
CA HIS A 125 10.26 25.65 -2.26
C HIS A 125 9.92 26.51 -1.04
N THR A 126 9.77 25.89 0.12
CA THR A 126 9.48 26.65 1.33
C THR A 126 10.73 27.37 1.84
N PHE A 127 11.90 26.72 1.76
CA PHE A 127 13.17 27.24 2.27
C PHE A 127 14.05 27.93 1.21
N GLN A 128 13.59 28.11 -0.02
CA GLN A 128 14.39 28.68 -1.10
C GLN A 128 14.98 30.06 -0.79
N ARG A 129 14.24 30.91 -0.06
CA ARG A 129 14.71 32.24 0.36
C ARG A 129 15.87 32.19 1.37
N VAL A 130 16.00 31.08 2.10
CA VAL A 130 17.08 30.84 3.08
C VAL A 130 18.25 30.10 2.43
N LEU A 131 17.96 29.22 1.46
CA LEU A 131 18.94 28.32 0.84
C LEU A 131 19.59 28.86 -0.44
N PHE A 132 18.92 29.75 -1.18
CA PHE A 132 19.34 30.25 -2.49
C PHE A 132 19.13 31.75 -2.64
N VAL A 133 19.83 32.35 -3.60
CA VAL A 133 19.53 33.70 -4.08
C VAL A 133 18.27 33.63 -4.94
N LEU A 134 17.23 34.39 -4.56
CA LEU A 134 15.93 34.39 -5.23
C LEU A 134 16.08 34.93 -6.67
N THR A 135 15.97 34.06 -7.66
CA THR A 135 15.79 34.44 -9.06
C THR A 135 14.44 33.93 -9.56
N CYS A 136 13.74 34.71 -10.38
CA CYS A 136 12.43 34.33 -10.93
C CYS A 136 12.45 32.98 -11.66
N ASP A 137 13.59 32.63 -12.26
CA ASP A 137 13.74 31.40 -13.02
C ASP A 137 13.78 30.17 -12.09
N ILE A 138 14.46 30.25 -10.94
CA ILE A 138 14.51 29.19 -9.93
C ILE A 138 13.12 28.98 -9.31
N GLU A 139 12.42 30.06 -8.95
CA GLU A 139 11.05 30.02 -8.41
C GLU A 139 10.08 29.31 -9.38
N GLY A 140 10.13 29.67 -10.68
CA GLY A 140 9.28 29.08 -11.71
C GLY A 140 9.56 27.60 -11.96
N GLN A 141 10.83 27.19 -11.99
CA GLN A 141 11.23 25.79 -12.12
C GLN A 141 10.74 24.95 -10.93
N LEU A 142 10.87 25.49 -9.72
CA LEU A 142 10.51 24.79 -8.49
C LEU A 142 9.00 24.63 -8.33
N HIS A 143 8.21 25.61 -8.77
CA HIS A 143 6.76 25.48 -8.85
C HIS A 143 6.32 24.35 -9.79
N LYS A 144 6.91 24.28 -10.99
CA LYS A 144 6.65 23.18 -11.93
C LYS A 144 7.06 21.82 -11.35
N ALA A 145 8.22 21.77 -10.68
CA ALA A 145 8.70 20.55 -10.03
C ALA A 145 7.72 20.06 -8.94
N ILE A 146 7.16 20.96 -8.13
CA ILE A 146 6.12 20.59 -7.15
C ILE A 146 4.90 19.99 -7.84
N GLN A 147 4.38 20.63 -8.89
CA GLN A 147 3.18 20.14 -9.57
C GLN A 147 3.37 18.74 -10.18
N VAL A 148 4.53 18.49 -10.79
CA VAL A 148 4.88 17.17 -11.34
C VAL A 148 5.03 16.14 -10.23
N THR A 149 5.79 16.48 -9.17
CA THR A 149 6.06 15.55 -8.08
C THR A 149 4.84 15.25 -7.22
N GLU A 150 3.92 16.21 -7.07
CA GLU A 150 2.61 16.00 -6.45
C GLU A 150 1.80 14.98 -7.25
N THR A 151 1.73 15.13 -8.57
CA THR A 151 1.02 14.18 -9.44
C THR A 151 1.61 12.76 -9.31
N VAL A 152 2.94 12.66 -9.27
CA VAL A 152 3.64 11.39 -9.04
C VAL A 152 3.26 10.80 -7.67
N SER A 153 3.22 11.61 -6.62
CA SER A 153 2.83 11.14 -5.29
C SER A 153 1.39 10.59 -5.25
N MET A 154 0.47 11.16 -6.04
CA MET A 154 -0.91 10.69 -6.12
C MET A 154 -1.02 9.29 -6.74
N ILE A 155 -0.14 8.93 -7.69
CA ILE A 155 -0.11 7.60 -8.33
C ILE A 155 0.13 6.49 -7.29
N HIS A 156 0.74 6.81 -6.14
CA HIS A 156 0.94 5.88 -5.04
C HIS A 156 -0.37 5.23 -4.54
N CYS A 157 -1.52 5.88 -4.66
CA CYS A 157 -2.79 5.26 -4.24
C CYS A 157 -3.12 3.99 -5.05
N CYS A 158 -2.72 3.95 -6.32
CA CYS A 158 -2.95 2.85 -7.25
C CYS A 158 -1.89 1.74 -7.16
N ILE A 159 -0.69 2.02 -6.64
CA ILE A 159 0.40 1.05 -6.63
C ILE A 159 0.22 -0.04 -5.57
N ASN A 160 -0.50 0.25 -4.48
CA ASN A 160 -0.68 -0.72 -3.39
C ASN A 160 -1.34 -2.03 -3.86
N PRO A 161 -2.52 -2.03 -4.54
CA PRO A 161 -3.11 -3.24 -5.12
C PRO A 161 -2.17 -3.98 -6.09
N VAL A 162 -1.43 -3.22 -6.90
CA VAL A 162 -0.45 -3.75 -7.85
C VAL A 162 0.64 -4.52 -7.10
N ILE A 163 1.23 -3.93 -6.06
CA ILE A 163 2.26 -4.60 -5.23
C ILE A 163 1.69 -5.87 -4.60
N TYR A 164 0.47 -5.85 -4.05
CA TYR A 164 -0.15 -7.07 -3.51
C TYR A 164 -0.39 -8.13 -4.59
N ALA A 165 -0.78 -7.74 -5.80
CA ALA A 165 -0.98 -8.65 -6.94
C ALA A 165 0.34 -9.26 -7.43
N PHE A 166 1.45 -8.51 -7.46
CA PHE A 166 2.73 -8.99 -8.01
C PHE A 166 3.68 -9.58 -6.98
N VAL A 167 3.54 -9.24 -5.69
CA VAL A 167 4.46 -9.67 -4.63
C VAL A 167 3.75 -10.57 -3.61
N GLY A 168 2.47 -10.35 -3.32
CA GLY A 168 1.69 -11.12 -2.35
C GLY A 168 1.27 -12.51 -2.84
N GLU A 169 1.91 -13.59 -2.37
CA GLU A 169 1.54 -14.97 -2.73
C GLU A 169 0.11 -15.33 -2.29
N LYS A 170 -0.30 -14.90 -1.09
CA LYS A 170 -1.66 -15.15 -0.58
C LYS A 170 -2.72 -14.44 -1.42
N PHE A 171 -2.48 -13.16 -1.73
CA PHE A 171 -3.39 -12.36 -2.55
C PHE A 171 -3.49 -12.93 -3.97
N ARG A 172 -2.37 -13.36 -4.57
CA ARG A 172 -2.37 -14.10 -5.84
C ARG A 172 -3.15 -15.40 -5.80
N LYS A 173 -3.10 -16.15 -4.70
CA LYS A 173 -3.91 -17.36 -4.54
C LYS A 173 -5.40 -17.02 -4.50
N TYR A 174 -5.79 -15.98 -3.75
CA TYR A 174 -7.18 -15.52 -3.71
C TYR A 174 -7.66 -14.99 -5.06
N LEU A 175 -6.88 -14.15 -5.74
CA LEU A 175 -7.20 -13.68 -7.09
C LEU A 175 -7.37 -14.85 -8.05
N ARG A 176 -6.46 -15.82 -8.07
CA ARG A 176 -6.58 -17.01 -8.94
C ARG A 176 -7.84 -17.82 -8.64
N VAL A 177 -8.21 -17.98 -7.37
CA VAL A 177 -9.46 -18.67 -6.98
C VAL A 177 -10.68 -17.84 -7.40
N PHE A 178 -10.66 -16.53 -7.19
CA PHE A 178 -11.72 -15.61 -7.57
C PHE A 178 -11.94 -15.61 -9.09
N PHE A 179 -10.87 -15.46 -9.87
CA PHE A 179 -10.87 -15.53 -11.33
C PHE A 179 -11.33 -16.92 -11.81
N ARG A 180 -10.86 -18.03 -11.24
CA ARG A 180 -11.39 -19.36 -11.60
C ARG A 180 -12.88 -19.50 -11.28
N LYS A 181 -13.34 -19.04 -10.11
CA LYS A 181 -14.76 -19.13 -9.75
C LYS A 181 -15.66 -18.25 -10.61
N HIS A 182 -15.23 -17.05 -10.99
CA HIS A 182 -16.10 -16.11 -11.72
C HIS A 182 -15.88 -16.19 -13.23
N VAL A 183 -14.63 -16.23 -13.70
CA VAL A 183 -14.30 -16.31 -15.13
C VAL A 183 -14.51 -17.72 -15.67
N ALA A 184 -14.07 -18.78 -14.97
CA ALA A 184 -14.34 -20.14 -15.45
C ALA A 184 -15.83 -20.50 -15.32
N ALA A 185 -16.56 -20.01 -14.31
CA ALA A 185 -18.02 -20.20 -14.28
C ALA A 185 -18.73 -19.41 -15.38
N HIS A 186 -18.31 -18.17 -15.70
CA HIS A 186 -18.88 -17.42 -16.83
C HIS A 186 -18.55 -18.04 -18.20
N LEU A 187 -17.34 -18.58 -18.38
CA LEU A 187 -16.96 -19.34 -19.58
C LEU A 187 -17.68 -20.69 -19.67
N CYS A 188 -17.87 -21.38 -18.54
CA CYS A 188 -18.60 -22.65 -18.48
C CYS A 188 -20.10 -22.45 -18.71
N ARG A 189 -20.66 -21.29 -18.33
CA ARG A 189 -22.05 -20.90 -18.66
C ARG A 189 -22.25 -20.55 -20.15
N LYS A 190 -21.17 -20.21 -20.87
CA LYS A 190 -21.19 -19.95 -22.34
C LYS A 190 -20.83 -21.18 -23.19
N CYS A 191 -20.31 -22.26 -22.60
CA CYS A 191 -19.98 -23.50 -23.34
C CYS A 191 -20.44 -24.76 -22.57
N PRO A 192 -21.69 -25.23 -22.77
CA PRO A 192 -22.16 -26.51 -22.24
C PRO A 192 -21.44 -27.72 -22.86
N ALA A 193 -20.88 -27.56 -24.06
CA ALA A 193 -20.33 -28.65 -24.86
C ALA A 193 -19.03 -29.27 -24.31
N LEU A 194 -18.24 -28.52 -23.52
CA LEU A 194 -16.93 -28.97 -23.05
C LEU A 194 -16.99 -29.82 -21.77
N TYR A 195 -18.17 -29.92 -21.15
CA TYR A 195 -18.41 -30.77 -19.98
C TYR A 195 -18.81 -32.20 -20.38
N HIS A 196 -19.60 -32.36 -21.46
CA HIS A 196 -20.06 -33.66 -21.92
C HIS A 196 -18.90 -34.56 -22.38
N GLU A 197 -17.95 -33.99 -23.12
CA GLU A 197 -16.82 -34.76 -23.68
C GLU A 197 -15.82 -35.22 -22.60
N LYS A 198 -15.74 -34.52 -21.45
CA LYS A 198 -14.87 -34.93 -20.35
C LYS A 198 -15.51 -35.99 -19.46
N LEU A 199 -16.84 -36.02 -19.35
CA LEU A 199 -17.54 -37.03 -18.55
C LEU A 199 -17.55 -38.38 -19.28
N GLU A 200 -17.83 -38.41 -20.59
CA GLU A 200 -17.82 -39.66 -21.36
C GLU A 200 -16.42 -40.31 -21.45
N ARG A 201 -15.35 -39.50 -21.60
CA ARG A 201 -13.97 -40.03 -21.57
C ARG A 201 -13.58 -40.61 -20.21
N VAL A 202 -14.11 -40.10 -19.10
CA VAL A 202 -13.82 -40.63 -17.75
C VAL A 202 -14.63 -41.90 -17.48
N THR A 203 -15.85 -42.00 -17.99
CA THR A 203 -16.71 -43.18 -17.85
C THR A 203 -16.24 -44.35 -18.72
N SER A 204 -15.75 -44.10 -19.94
CA SER A 204 -15.26 -45.16 -20.83
C SER A 204 -13.91 -45.77 -20.40
N THR A 205 -13.13 -45.05 -19.58
CA THR A 205 -11.85 -45.55 -19.06
C THR A 205 -12.02 -46.46 -17.82
N PHE A 206 -13.24 -46.56 -17.25
CA PHE A 206 -13.47 -47.26 -15.97
C PHE A 206 -14.12 -48.66 -16.08
N THR A 207 -14.33 -49.19 -17.30
CA THR A 207 -14.77 -50.58 -17.48
C THR A 207 -13.83 -51.33 -18.39
N SER A 208 -12.75 -51.85 -17.81
CA SER A 208 -12.09 -53.08 -18.28
C SER A 208 -11.80 -53.98 -17.09
N SER A 209 -12.74 -54.90 -16.90
CA SER A 209 -12.68 -56.22 -16.24
C SER A 209 -11.33 -56.68 -15.65
N THR A 210 -11.33 -56.88 -14.34
CA THR A 210 -10.63 -58.00 -13.69
C THR A 210 -11.49 -58.50 -12.53
N ALA A 211 -12.27 -59.55 -12.77
CA ALA A 211 -12.83 -60.38 -11.72
C ALA A 211 -11.77 -61.43 -11.36
N GLU A 212 -11.09 -61.24 -10.23
CA GLU A 212 -10.24 -62.27 -9.62
C GLU A 212 -11.02 -62.95 -8.49
N HIS A 213 -10.97 -64.27 -8.50
CA HIS A 213 -11.69 -65.22 -7.65
C HIS A 213 -11.23 -65.21 -6.19
N ASP A 214 -12.18 -65.44 -5.29
CA ASP A 214 -12.05 -65.52 -3.83
C ASP A 214 -11.18 -66.69 -3.30
N VAL A 215 -10.69 -66.43 -2.09
CA VAL A 215 -9.72 -67.18 -1.28
C VAL A 215 -10.34 -68.38 -0.52
N SER A 216 -9.49 -69.39 -0.38
CA SER A 216 -9.54 -70.68 0.34
C SER A 216 -10.20 -70.77 1.74
N THR A 217 -10.74 -71.97 1.99
CA THR A 217 -10.81 -72.78 3.23
C THR A 217 -11.73 -72.41 4.40
N GLY A 218 -12.60 -73.37 4.74
CA GLY A 218 -13.20 -73.57 6.06
C GLY A 218 -13.92 -74.93 6.10
N LEU A 219 -13.55 -75.76 7.08
CA LEU A 219 -14.06 -77.10 7.48
C LEU A 219 -15.43 -77.55 6.94
#